data_AF-A0A2Z3S0Z5-F1
#
_entry.id   AF-A0A2Z3S0Z5-F1
#
_cell.length_a   1.000
_cell.length_b   1.000
_cell.length_c   1.000
_cell.angle_alpha   90.00
_cell.angle_beta   90.00
_cell.angle_gamma   90.00
#
_symmetry.space_group_name_H-M   'P 1'
#
loop_
_entity.id
_entity.type
_entity.pdbx_description
1 polymer ?
#
loop_
_entity_poly.entity_id
_entity_poly.type
_entity_poly.pdbx_seq_one_letter_code
_entity_poly.pdbx_strand_id
1 'polypeptide(L)'
;MAYELREFLACQISRSRLRFVDSALFAGEPVDAMMTGFALAYDLRLYVPQAIRDEYLGGVKWTPEELEELNEYFEVIPLERAA
;
A
#
# COMPACT_ATOMS: atom_id res chain seq x y z
N MET A 1 9.49 5.19 -1.08
CA MET A 1 8.38 4.23 -0.88
C MET A 1 6.95 4.74 -1.09
N ALA A 2 6.39 5.68 -0.31
CA ALA A 2 4.97 6.12 -0.51
C ALA A 2 4.63 6.55 -1.95
N TYR A 3 5.53 7.31 -2.57
CA TYR A 3 5.42 7.70 -3.97
C TYR A 3 5.51 6.51 -4.94
N GLU A 4 6.37 5.53 -4.65
CA GLU A 4 6.52 4.33 -5.48
C GLU A 4 5.27 3.45 -5.43
N LEU A 5 4.70 3.23 -4.24
CA LEU A 5 3.42 2.54 -4.10
C LEU A 5 2.33 3.27 -4.89
N ARG A 6 2.26 4.60 -4.78
CA ARG A 6 1.30 5.42 -5.53
C ARG A 6 1.46 5.25 -7.05
N GLU A 7 2.67 5.39 -7.58
CA GLU A 7 2.95 5.22 -9.02
C GLU A 7 2.65 3.79 -9.49
N PHE A 8 2.92 2.79 -8.65
CA PHE A 8 2.60 1.41 -8.95
C PHE A 8 1.08 1.19 -9.06
N LEU A 9 0.31 1.70 -8.10
CA LEU A 9 -1.15 1.62 -8.13
C LEU A 9 -1.73 2.40 -9.34
N ALA A 10 -1.10 3.50 -9.75
CA ALA A 10 -1.49 4.26 -10.94
C ALA A 10 -1.40 3.45 -12.24
N CYS A 11 -0.61 2.38 -12.27
CA CYS A 11 -0.55 1.46 -13.41
C CYS A 11 -1.75 0.50 -13.49
N GLN A 12 -2.56 0.40 -12.44
CA GLN A 12 -3.66 -0.58 -12.32
C GLN A 12 -5.05 0.06 -12.25
N ILE A 13 -5.14 1.29 -11.74
CA ILE A 13 -6.41 2.00 -11.53
C ILE A 13 -6.36 3.45 -12.02
N SER A 14 -7.53 4.05 -12.24
CA SER A 14 -7.62 5.45 -12.67
C SER A 14 -7.05 6.40 -11.62
N ARG A 15 -6.38 7.47 -12.06
CA ARG A 15 -5.81 8.49 -11.16
C ARG A 15 -6.82 9.11 -10.20
N SER A 16 -8.09 9.20 -10.59
CA SER A 16 -9.18 9.66 -9.71
C SER A 16 -9.36 8.81 -8.45
N ARG A 17 -9.03 7.51 -8.51
CA ARG A 17 -9.09 6.59 -7.36
C ARG A 17 -7.91 6.78 -6.40
N LEU A 18 -6.81 7.40 -6.85
CA LEU A 18 -5.64 7.68 -6.04
C LEU A 18 -5.75 8.95 -5.21
N ARG A 19 -6.85 9.72 -5.33
CA ARG A 19 -6.99 11.03 -4.67
C ARG A 19 -6.71 11.01 -3.17
N PHE A 20 -7.04 9.90 -2.49
CA PHE A 20 -6.85 9.76 -1.05
C PHE A 20 -5.38 9.51 -0.70
N VAL A 21 -4.69 8.71 -1.53
CA VAL A 21 -3.24 8.51 -1.43
C VAL A 21 -2.51 9.82 -1.73
N ASP A 22 -2.92 10.53 -2.78
CA ASP A 22 -2.36 11.81 -3.20
C ASP A 22 -2.55 12.89 -2.12
N SER A 23 -3.70 12.91 -1.44
CA SER A 23 -3.98 13.87 -0.36
C SER A 23 -2.97 13.75 0.78
N ALA A 24 -2.73 12.53 1.28
CA ALA A 24 -1.77 12.29 2.36
C ALA A 24 -0.32 12.56 1.90
N LEU A 25 0.03 12.15 0.67
CA LEU A 25 1.35 12.42 0.07
C LEU A 25 1.64 13.92 -0.01
N PHE A 26 0.69 14.72 -0.48
CA PHE A 26 0.87 16.17 -0.62
C PHE A 26 0.77 16.92 0.71
N ALA A 27 0.17 16.32 1.74
CA ALA A 27 0.22 16.82 3.12
C ALA A 27 1.56 16.56 3.82
N GLY A 28 2.45 15.75 3.22
CA GLY A 28 3.72 15.35 3.84
C GLY A 28 3.57 14.21 4.85
N GLU A 29 2.53 13.40 4.70
CA GLU A 29 2.18 12.27 5.58
C GLU A 29 2.45 10.94 4.84
N PRO A 30 3.71 10.51 4.69
CA PRO A 30 4.06 9.36 3.85
C PRO A 30 3.56 8.03 4.43
N VAL A 31 3.49 7.88 5.75
CA VAL A 31 2.97 6.65 6.40
C VAL A 31 1.48 6.50 6.15
N ASP A 32 0.72 7.58 6.30
CA ASP A 32 -0.72 7.59 6.04
C ASP A 32 -1.02 7.38 4.54
N ALA A 33 -0.20 7.95 3.66
CA ALA A 33 -0.29 7.69 2.22
C ALA A 33 -0.05 6.21 1.90
N MET A 34 0.90 5.56 2.58
CA MET A 34 1.16 4.14 2.42
C MET A 34 0.02 3.27 2.93
N MET A 35 -0.48 3.52 4.15
CA MET A 35 -1.64 2.81 4.68
C MET A 35 -2.85 2.96 3.77
N THR A 36 -3.10 4.17 3.25
CA THR A 36 -4.18 4.42 2.29
C THR A 36 -3.96 3.67 0.97
N GLY A 37 -2.72 3.57 0.50
CA GLY A 37 -2.38 2.80 -0.69
C GLY A 37 -2.63 1.30 -0.51
N PHE A 38 -2.25 0.74 0.64
CA PHE A 38 -2.55 -0.65 0.98
C PHE A 38 -4.04 -0.90 1.25
N ALA A 39 -4.74 0.06 1.85
CA ALA A 39 -6.22 0.10 1.96
C ALA A 39 -6.89 -0.08 0.60
N LEU A 40 -6.45 0.73 -0.36
CA LEU A 40 -6.98 0.71 -1.71
C LEU A 40 -6.64 -0.58 -2.46
N ALA A 41 -5.41 -1.09 -2.27
CA ALA A 41 -4.99 -2.35 -2.88
C ALA A 41 -5.78 -3.55 -2.36
N TYR A 42 -6.10 -3.60 -1.07
CA TYR A 42 -6.96 -4.63 -0.49
C TYR A 42 -8.39 -4.55 -1.03
N ASP A 43 -9.03 -3.39 -0.95
CA ASP A 43 -10.43 -3.19 -1.34
C ASP A 43 -10.66 -3.55 -2.82
N LEU A 44 -9.73 -3.14 -3.68
CA LEU A 44 -9.80 -3.37 -5.11
C LEU A 44 -9.05 -4.62 -5.57
N ARG A 45 -8.48 -5.40 -4.64
CA ARG A 45 -7.64 -6.59 -4.90
C ARG A 45 -6.55 -6.33 -5.93
N LEU A 46 -5.88 -5.19 -5.80
CA LEU A 46 -4.79 -4.79 -6.68
C LEU A 46 -3.52 -5.53 -6.28
N TYR A 47 -2.75 -5.90 -7.28
CA TYR A 47 -1.43 -6.47 -7.05
C TYR A 47 -0.53 -5.42 -6.38
N VAL A 48 0.26 -5.86 -5.40
CA VAL A 48 1.35 -5.05 -4.84
C VAL A 48 2.59 -5.94 -4.71
N PRO A 49 3.74 -5.56 -5.32
CA PRO A 49 4.99 -6.30 -5.25
C PRO A 49 5.43 -6.56 -3.81
N GLN A 50 5.94 -7.76 -3.56
CA GLN A 50 6.42 -8.15 -2.23
C GLN A 50 7.52 -7.21 -1.71
N ALA A 51 8.44 -6.77 -2.56
CA ALA A 51 9.49 -5.82 -2.18
C ALA A 51 8.96 -4.50 -1.57
N ILE A 52 7.81 -3.99 -2.06
CA ILE A 52 7.18 -2.78 -1.52
C ILE A 52 6.58 -3.05 -0.13
N ARG A 53 6.04 -4.25 0.09
CA ARG A 53 5.50 -4.67 1.40
C ARG A 53 6.62 -4.86 2.41
N ASP A 54 7.67 -5.57 2.02
CA ASP A 54 8.83 -5.86 2.88
C ASP A 54 9.50 -4.56 3.33
N GLU A 55 9.66 -3.59 2.43
CA GLU A 55 10.23 -2.29 2.78
C GLU A 55 9.31 -1.48 3.73
N TYR A 56 7.99 -1.59 3.59
CA TYR A 56 7.05 -0.97 4.53
C TYR A 56 7.12 -1.60 5.93
N LEU A 57 7.11 -2.92 6.00
CA LEU A 57 7.18 -3.67 7.26
C LEU A 57 8.53 -3.47 7.96
N GLY A 58 9.62 -3.30 7.20
CA GLY A 58 10.95 -3.02 7.76
C GLY A 58 11.21 -1.54 8.11
N GLY A 59 10.48 -0.61 7.50
CA GLY A 59 10.72 0.83 7.61
C GLY A 59 10.09 1.51 8.84
N VAL A 60 9.19 0.83 9.54
CA VAL A 60 8.46 1.36 10.70
C VAL A 60 8.65 0.41 11.89
N LYS A 61 8.71 0.96 13.11
CA LYS A 61 8.77 0.16 14.34
C LYS A 61 7.36 -0.32 14.70
N TRP A 62 7.01 -1.49 14.21
CA TRP A 62 5.76 -2.17 14.55
C TRP A 62 5.90 -2.99 15.83
N THR A 63 4.82 -3.08 16.62
CA THR A 63 4.72 -4.10 17.66
C THR A 63 4.48 -5.49 17.04
N PRO A 64 4.71 -6.58 17.78
CA PRO A 64 4.37 -7.92 17.31
C PRO A 64 2.89 -8.06 16.94
N GLU A 65 1.98 -7.46 17.70
CA GLU A 65 0.54 -7.49 17.40
C GLU A 65 0.22 -6.74 16.10
N GLU A 66 0.80 -5.54 15.90
CA GLU A 66 0.60 -4.76 14.67
C GLU A 66 1.16 -5.49 13.44
N LEU A 67 2.28 -6.20 13.59
CA LEU A 67 2.84 -7.03 12.51
C LEU A 67 1.92 -8.19 12.15
N GLU A 68 1.32 -8.85 13.14
CA GLU A 68 0.39 -9.95 12.90
C GLU A 68 -0.83 -9.44 12.10
N GLU A 69 -1.45 -8.35 12.55
CA GLU A 69 -2.58 -7.72 11.86
C GLU A 69 -2.24 -7.28 10.43
N LEU A 70 -1.07 -6.67 10.23
CA LEU A 70 -0.62 -6.25 8.90
C LEU A 70 -0.33 -7.43 7.97
N ASN A 71 0.19 -8.54 8.49
CA ASN A 71 0.46 -9.72 7.69
C ASN A 71 -0.86 -10.39 7.25
N GLU A 72 -1.81 -10.58 8.16
CA GLU A 72 -3.16 -11.08 7.82
C GLU A 72 -3.82 -10.21 6.74
N TYR A 73 -3.68 -8.89 6.90
CA TYR A 73 -4.19 -7.92 5.94
C TYR A 73 -3.55 -8.07 4.55
N PHE A 74 -2.23 -8.32 4.49
CA PHE A 74 -1.50 -8.50 3.24
C PHE A 74 -1.72 -9.86 2.57
N GLU A 75 -2.15 -10.91 3.28
CA GLU A 75 -2.48 -12.21 2.67
C GLU A 75 -3.58 -12.09 1.61
N VAL A 76 -4.48 -11.11 1.74
CA VAL A 76 -5.59 -10.89 0.81
C VAL A 76 -5.16 -10.11 -0.45
N ILE A 77 -4.04 -9.37 -0.37
CA ILE A 77 -3.54 -8.58 -1.49
C ILE A 77 -2.75 -9.51 -2.43
N PRO A 78 -3.14 -9.63 -3.71
CA PRO A 78 -2.45 -10.51 -4.66
C PRO A 78 -0.95 -10.23 -4.75
N LEU A 79 -0.14 -11.28 -4.81
CA LEU A 79 1.31 -11.24 -5.05
C LEU A 79 1.66 -11.38 -6.53
N GLU A 80 0.68 -11.60 -7.39
CA GLU A 80 0.85 -11.66 -8.84
C GLU A 80 -0.24 -10.82 -9.52
N ARG A 81 0.10 -10.26 -10.68
CA ARG A 81 -0.85 -9.50 -11.50
C ARG A 81 -1.78 -10.47 -12.22
N ALA A 82 -3.09 -10.28 -12.10
CA ALA A 82 -4.06 -11.00 -12.92
C ALA A 82 -3.78 -10.69 -14.41
N ALA A 83 -3.61 -11.75 -15.20
CA ALA A 83 -3.26 -11.70 -16.63
C ALA A 83 -4.33 -11.02 -17.48
#